data_AF-A0A6B2TAG9-F1
#
_entry.id   AF-A0A6B2TAG9-F1
#
_cell.length_a   1.000
_cell.length_b   1.000
_cell.length_c   1.000
_cell.angle_alpha   90.00
_cell.angle_beta   90.00
_cell.angle_gamma   90.00
#
_symmetry.space_group_name_H-M   'P 1'
#
loop_
_entity.id
_entity.type
_entity.pdbx_description
1 polymer ?
#
loop_
_entity_poly.entity_id
_entity_poly.type
_entity_poly.pdbx_seq_one_letter_code
_entity_poly.pdbx_strand_id
1 'polypeptide(L)'
;MAQPLTPDALLAALRREGVRVAEKTGWRTHNRNHKGPWGPVNGVVIHHTAGTSSLSVCWTGTSDLPGPLCHTHLAKSGTATMLSAGRANHAGTFAQNAHTSVVNESPTHPRPDSSEPVDGNAHYYGIEIENLGNGRDPYPAAQYDAAVRWAAAICRAHSWSADSVIGHKEGTRRKIDPSFDMDQFRKDVDERLAHPAGWTPGDEPDQEETVPHTLGRYETADRPLTPGKWTTLPIEGVDLLTGARAYQAMAQITAELPDGATLQGRFYHYRTDGSRWTAGLSERQGTAGSTFADFHNSGSIAATEKLRFETCYWPVETDDQRSITITTSRLRGLYWK
;
A
#
# COMPACT_ATOMS: atom_id res chain seq x y z
N MET A 1 -1.94 27.45 -2.46
CA MET A 1 -1.74 27.24 -1.01
C MET A 1 -2.54 26.01 -0.58
N ALA A 2 -1.99 25.14 0.26
CA ALA A 2 -2.60 23.85 0.57
C ALA A 2 -3.86 24.02 1.43
N GLN A 3 -4.94 23.36 1.03
CA GLN A 3 -6.18 23.31 1.81
C GLN A 3 -6.05 22.24 2.90
N PRO A 4 -6.66 22.44 4.08
CA PRO A 4 -6.67 21.38 5.08
C PRO A 4 -7.33 20.09 4.58
N LEU A 5 -6.78 18.94 4.97
CA LEU A 5 -7.36 17.64 4.65
C LEU A 5 -8.73 17.49 5.31
N THR A 6 -9.66 16.87 4.61
CA THR A 6 -10.91 16.42 5.25
C THR A 6 -10.59 15.39 6.34
N PRO A 7 -11.48 15.20 7.34
CA PRO A 7 -11.25 14.20 8.38
C PRO A 7 -10.99 12.79 7.81
N ASP A 8 -11.70 12.40 6.76
CA ASP A 8 -11.52 11.08 6.13
C ASP A 8 -10.20 10.98 5.35
N ALA A 9 -9.79 12.04 4.66
CA ALA A 9 -8.51 12.06 3.96
C ALA A 9 -7.33 11.99 4.95
N LEU A 10 -7.44 12.67 6.10
CA LEU A 10 -6.44 12.60 7.17
C LEU A 10 -6.33 11.19 7.75
N LEU A 11 -7.47 10.55 8.09
CA LEU A 11 -7.46 9.15 8.57
C LEU A 11 -6.87 8.20 7.53
N ALA A 12 -7.24 8.35 6.26
CA ALA A 12 -6.76 7.51 5.18
C ALA A 12 -5.24 7.66 4.99
N ALA A 13 -4.72 8.90 5.04
CA ALA A 13 -3.30 9.17 4.96
C ALA A 13 -2.52 8.50 6.11
N LEU A 14 -2.97 8.70 7.34
CA LEU A 14 -2.33 8.13 8.53
C LEU A 14 -2.33 6.59 8.50
N ARG A 15 -3.47 5.97 8.19
CA ARG A 15 -3.60 4.50 8.11
C ARG A 15 -2.71 3.92 7.01
N ARG A 16 -2.64 4.58 5.85
CA ARG A 16 -1.80 4.15 4.73
C ARG A 16 -0.31 4.21 5.07
N GLU A 17 0.11 5.16 5.91
CA GLU A 17 1.50 5.24 6.39
C GLU A 17 1.79 4.26 7.55
N GLY A 18 0.82 3.42 7.94
CA GLY A 18 0.96 2.42 8.99
C GLY A 18 0.74 2.95 10.42
N VAL A 19 0.18 4.15 10.59
CA VAL A 19 -0.11 4.70 11.91
C VAL A 19 -1.27 3.94 12.57
N ARG A 20 -1.07 3.53 13.83
CA ARG A 20 -2.16 2.98 14.67
C ARG A 20 -3.07 4.12 15.15
N VAL A 21 -4.12 4.39 14.38
CA VAL A 21 -5.06 5.48 14.65
C VAL A 21 -6.22 5.05 15.56
N ALA A 22 -6.49 5.86 16.59
CA ALA A 22 -7.70 5.83 17.38
C ALA A 22 -8.50 7.12 17.18
N GLU A 23 -9.82 7.05 17.23
CA GLU A 23 -10.71 8.21 17.08
C GLU A 23 -11.36 8.54 18.43
N LYS A 24 -11.17 9.76 18.93
CA LYS A 24 -11.93 10.22 20.10
C LYS A 24 -13.31 10.68 19.65
N THR A 25 -14.37 10.18 20.28
CA THR A 25 -15.75 10.56 19.93
C THR A 25 -15.91 12.09 19.84
N GLY A 26 -16.39 12.57 18.69
CA GLY A 26 -16.61 14.00 18.43
C GLY A 26 -15.41 14.76 17.82
N TRP A 27 -14.24 14.13 17.63
CA TRP A 27 -13.02 14.81 17.16
C TRP A 27 -13.19 15.57 15.83
N ARG A 28 -14.07 15.08 14.96
CA ARG A 28 -14.33 15.64 13.62
C ARG A 28 -14.91 17.05 13.66
N THR A 29 -15.60 17.42 14.74
CA THR A 29 -16.23 18.74 14.93
C THR A 29 -15.65 19.52 16.10
N HIS A 30 -14.74 18.91 16.86
CA HIS A 30 -14.09 19.51 18.00
C HIS A 30 -12.90 20.37 17.54
N ASN A 31 -13.12 21.67 17.39
CA ASN A 31 -12.11 22.63 16.91
C ASN A 31 -12.40 24.06 17.42
N ARG A 32 -11.50 24.99 17.08
CA ARG A 32 -11.57 26.41 17.44
C ARG A 32 -11.72 27.32 16.22
N ASN A 33 -12.39 26.87 15.16
CA ASN A 33 -12.58 27.68 13.94
C ASN A 33 -13.31 29.01 14.24
N HIS A 34 -14.11 29.07 15.31
CA HIS A 34 -14.77 30.30 15.77
C HIS A 34 -13.79 31.37 16.31
N LYS A 35 -12.52 31.03 16.55
CA LYS A 35 -11.49 31.99 16.95
C LYS A 35 -10.74 32.59 15.76
N GLY A 36 -10.97 32.10 14.54
CA GLY A 36 -10.21 32.46 13.34
C GLY A 36 -10.08 31.29 12.36
N PRO A 37 -9.72 31.56 11.09
CA PRO A 37 -9.65 30.55 10.05
C PRO A 37 -8.62 29.47 10.36
N TRP A 38 -8.85 28.29 9.79
CA TRP A 38 -7.85 27.22 9.69
C TRP A 38 -7.52 27.03 8.22
N GLY A 39 -6.25 27.14 7.90
CA GLY A 39 -5.77 27.11 6.54
C GLY A 39 -5.64 28.52 5.92
N PRO A 40 -4.86 28.63 4.83
CA PRO A 40 -4.12 27.53 4.20
C PRO A 40 -3.03 26.97 5.12
N VAL A 41 -2.83 25.66 5.03
CA VAL A 41 -1.84 24.95 5.85
C VAL A 41 -0.50 24.89 5.13
N ASN A 42 0.58 24.85 5.91
CA ASN A 42 1.95 24.93 5.42
C ASN A 42 2.87 23.84 5.98
N GLY A 43 2.44 23.10 6.99
CA GLY A 43 3.27 22.07 7.57
C GLY A 43 2.66 21.42 8.80
N VAL A 44 3.50 20.72 9.55
CA VAL A 44 3.14 20.08 10.81
C VAL A 44 4.06 20.56 11.93
N VAL A 45 3.50 20.71 13.14
CA VAL A 45 4.25 21.04 14.35
C VAL A 45 4.30 19.84 15.28
N ILE A 46 5.51 19.52 15.72
CA ILE A 46 5.79 18.45 16.68
C ILE A 46 5.90 19.06 18.09
N HIS A 47 5.15 18.50 19.04
CA HIS A 47 5.13 18.93 20.45
C HIS A 47 5.43 17.74 21.38
N HIS A 48 5.79 18.06 22.63
CA HIS A 48 5.62 17.11 23.73
C HIS A 48 4.70 17.69 24.78
N THR A 49 4.04 16.81 25.54
CA THR A 49 2.98 17.23 26.46
C THR A 49 3.49 17.73 27.82
N ALA A 50 4.78 17.57 28.12
CA ALA A 50 5.40 17.84 29.42
C ALA A 50 4.69 17.13 30.60
N GLY A 51 4.15 15.93 30.34
CA GLY A 51 3.25 15.24 31.25
C GLY A 51 3.00 13.79 30.86
N THR A 52 2.21 13.10 31.68
CA THR A 52 1.80 11.70 31.48
C THR A 52 0.28 11.60 31.47
N SER A 53 -0.27 10.56 30.83
CA SER A 53 -1.72 10.39 30.68
C SER A 53 -2.40 11.65 30.12
N SER A 54 -1.76 12.27 29.12
CA SER A 54 -2.06 13.64 28.68
C SER A 54 -3.22 13.75 27.70
N LEU A 55 -3.83 12.64 27.28
CA LEU A 55 -4.94 12.63 26.32
C LEU A 55 -6.13 13.53 26.75
N SER A 56 -6.51 13.48 28.02
CA SER A 56 -7.66 14.25 28.53
C SER A 56 -7.40 15.76 28.50
N VAL A 57 -6.17 16.19 28.82
CA VAL A 57 -5.78 17.60 28.75
C VAL A 57 -5.58 18.05 27.31
N CYS A 58 -5.04 17.21 26.42
CA CYS A 58 -4.96 17.55 24.99
C CYS A 58 -6.35 17.73 24.35
N TRP A 59 -7.35 16.98 24.81
CA TRP A 59 -8.73 17.17 24.40
C TRP A 59 -9.32 18.45 25.00
N THR A 60 -9.39 18.54 26.32
CA THR A 60 -10.18 19.59 26.99
C THR A 60 -9.45 20.93 27.04
N GLY A 61 -8.13 20.90 27.13
CA GLY A 61 -7.29 22.03 27.53
C GLY A 61 -7.41 22.35 29.02
N THR A 62 -7.03 23.56 29.38
CA THR A 62 -7.18 24.16 30.71
C THR A 62 -8.07 25.41 30.63
N SER A 63 -8.35 26.05 31.76
CA SER A 63 -9.04 27.36 31.78
C SER A 63 -8.30 28.41 30.96
N ASP A 64 -6.97 28.40 31.05
CA ASP A 64 -6.10 29.41 30.46
C ASP A 64 -5.70 29.07 29.02
N LEU A 65 -5.74 27.77 28.68
CA LEU A 65 -5.47 27.27 27.33
C LEU A 65 -6.56 26.26 26.93
N PRO A 66 -7.74 26.72 26.47
CA PRO A 66 -8.84 25.81 26.18
C PRO A 66 -8.56 25.01 24.90
N GLY A 67 -8.98 23.74 24.90
CA GLY A 67 -8.71 22.79 23.84
C GLY A 67 -9.53 23.00 22.55
N PRO A 68 -9.36 22.08 21.57
CA PRO A 68 -8.33 21.05 21.52
C PRO A 68 -6.91 21.63 21.45
N LEU A 69 -5.94 20.99 22.11
CA LEU A 69 -4.54 21.41 22.12
C LEU A 69 -3.71 20.79 21.00
N CYS A 70 -4.30 19.94 20.16
CA CYS A 70 -3.65 19.38 18.98
C CYS A 70 -4.68 18.71 18.06
N HIS A 71 -4.23 18.31 16.88
CA HIS A 71 -5.00 17.47 15.97
C HIS A 71 -4.89 15.99 16.35
N THR A 72 -3.74 15.60 16.91
CA THR A 72 -3.45 14.21 17.30
C THR A 72 -2.68 14.17 18.62
N HIS A 73 -3.09 13.32 19.55
CA HIS A 73 -2.30 12.94 20.73
C HIS A 73 -1.60 11.60 20.48
N LEU A 74 -0.35 11.46 20.89
CA LEU A 74 0.44 10.24 20.69
C LEU A 74 0.90 9.65 22.03
N ALA A 75 0.29 8.54 22.41
CA ALA A 75 0.61 7.82 23.63
C ALA A 75 1.98 7.11 23.54
N LYS A 76 2.56 6.76 24.69
CA LYS A 76 3.81 5.96 24.78
C LYS A 76 3.75 4.63 24.01
N SER A 77 2.56 4.09 23.79
CA SER A 77 2.32 2.86 23.01
C SER A 77 2.41 3.05 21.49
N GLY A 78 2.58 4.28 20.99
CA GLY A 78 2.49 4.60 19.56
C GLY A 78 1.06 4.73 19.02
N THR A 79 0.04 4.69 19.88
CA THR A 79 -1.35 4.94 19.44
C THR A 79 -1.59 6.44 19.24
N ALA A 80 -1.93 6.82 18.01
CA ALA A 80 -2.26 8.18 17.62
C ALA A 80 -3.77 8.41 17.74
N THR A 81 -4.21 9.21 18.70
CA THR A 81 -5.63 9.52 18.93
C THR A 81 -6.01 10.86 18.31
N MET A 82 -6.98 10.86 17.39
CA MET A 82 -7.48 12.06 16.72
C MET A 82 -8.34 12.91 17.66
N LEU A 83 -8.05 14.22 17.76
CA LEU A 83 -8.71 15.16 18.67
C LEU A 83 -9.36 16.37 18.00
N SER A 84 -8.88 16.76 16.81
CA SER A 84 -9.42 17.89 16.03
C SER A 84 -9.29 17.64 14.55
N ALA A 85 -10.28 18.08 13.78
CA ALA A 85 -10.22 18.20 12.31
C ALA A 85 -10.34 19.66 11.84
N GLY A 86 -9.97 20.60 12.71
CA GLY A 86 -9.96 22.04 12.46
C GLY A 86 -8.91 22.75 13.32
N ARG A 87 -8.98 24.09 13.38
CA ARG A 87 -8.06 24.91 14.19
C ARG A 87 -7.93 24.37 15.61
N ALA A 88 -6.72 24.01 16.02
CA ALA A 88 -6.37 23.63 17.39
C ALA A 88 -5.54 24.74 18.07
N ASN A 89 -5.47 24.72 19.39
CA ASN A 89 -4.74 25.68 20.22
C ASN A 89 -3.38 25.10 20.65
N HIS A 90 -2.43 25.03 19.71
CA HIS A 90 -1.21 24.25 19.89
C HIS A 90 0.07 25.07 19.69
N ALA A 91 0.22 25.74 18.54
CA ALA A 91 1.42 26.49 18.17
C ALA A 91 1.47 27.91 18.77
N GLY A 92 0.31 28.54 18.95
CA GLY A 92 0.24 29.96 19.29
C GLY A 92 0.89 30.82 18.19
N THR A 93 1.80 31.72 18.56
CA THR A 93 2.48 32.62 17.61
C THR A 93 3.86 32.11 17.21
N PHE A 94 4.20 32.19 15.93
CA PHE A 94 5.52 31.85 15.38
C PHE A 94 6.24 33.08 14.82
N ALA A 95 7.58 33.00 14.84
CA ALA A 95 8.44 33.98 14.19
C ALA A 95 8.29 33.91 12.67
N GLN A 96 8.35 35.07 12.01
CA GLN A 96 8.18 35.15 10.56
C GLN A 96 9.26 34.35 9.82
N ASN A 97 10.51 34.41 10.26
CA ASN A 97 11.62 33.69 9.63
C ASN A 97 11.44 32.15 9.71
N ALA A 98 10.96 31.64 10.84
CA ALA A 98 10.66 30.23 11.02
C ALA A 98 9.44 29.78 10.21
N HIS A 99 8.40 30.59 10.14
CA HIS A 99 7.27 30.29 9.26
C HIS A 99 7.68 30.27 7.79
N THR A 100 8.45 31.27 7.36
CA THR A 100 8.96 31.37 5.98
C THR A 100 9.85 30.19 5.61
N SER A 101 10.66 29.64 6.54
CA SER A 101 11.48 28.46 6.23
C SER A 101 10.63 27.24 5.92
N VAL A 102 9.55 27.00 6.67
CA VAL A 102 8.59 25.91 6.40
C VAL A 102 7.86 26.15 5.08
N VAL A 103 7.34 27.36 4.86
CA VAL A 103 6.59 27.69 3.63
C VAL A 103 7.43 27.49 2.37
N ASN A 104 8.74 27.76 2.46
CA ASN A 104 9.68 27.60 1.35
C ASN A 104 10.29 26.20 1.27
N GLU A 105 9.93 25.28 2.19
CA GLU A 105 10.55 23.96 2.33
C GLU A 105 12.09 24.07 2.34
N SER A 106 12.59 24.97 3.19
CA SER A 106 14.01 25.26 3.33
C SER A 106 14.70 24.14 4.12
N PRO A 107 15.85 23.62 3.65
CA PRO A 107 16.62 22.58 4.35
C PRO A 107 17.27 23.09 5.65
N THR A 108 17.10 24.37 5.97
CA THR A 108 17.57 24.99 7.21
C THR A 108 16.42 25.67 7.92
N HIS A 109 16.19 25.27 9.17
CA HIS A 109 15.22 25.87 10.08
C HIS A 109 15.95 26.86 10.99
N PRO A 110 15.83 28.18 10.76
CA PRO A 110 16.58 29.17 11.51
C PRO A 110 16.08 29.24 12.95
N ARG A 111 16.95 29.72 13.86
CA ARG A 111 16.49 30.13 15.20
C ARG A 111 15.40 31.19 15.04
N PRO A 112 14.24 31.06 15.72
CA PRO A 112 13.13 31.99 15.55
C PRO A 112 13.54 33.40 16.00
N ASP A 113 13.05 34.42 15.31
CA ASP A 113 13.18 35.82 15.72
C ASP A 113 12.40 36.11 17.02
N SER A 114 12.68 37.24 17.67
CA SER A 114 11.92 37.65 18.86
C SER A 114 10.52 38.15 18.54
N SER A 115 10.30 38.63 17.32
CA SER A 115 8.99 39.04 16.85
C SER A 115 8.26 37.83 16.28
N GLU A 116 7.07 37.54 16.79
CA GLU A 116 6.27 36.37 16.43
C GLU A 116 4.89 36.79 15.87
N PRO A 117 4.83 37.37 14.66
CA PRO A 117 3.58 37.92 14.12
C PRO A 117 2.64 36.87 13.51
N VAL A 118 3.12 35.64 13.28
CA VAL A 118 2.37 34.60 12.56
C VAL A 118 1.49 33.81 13.53
N ASP A 119 0.19 33.69 13.25
CA ASP A 119 -0.70 32.77 13.97
C ASP A 119 -0.45 31.32 13.53
N GLY A 120 0.45 30.61 14.21
CA GLY A 120 0.78 29.22 13.92
C GLY A 120 -0.42 28.27 14.04
N ASN A 121 -1.42 28.58 14.86
CA ASN A 121 -2.62 27.75 14.98
C ASN A 121 -3.44 27.71 13.68
N ALA A 122 -3.32 28.73 12.82
CA ALA A 122 -4.02 28.78 11.54
C ALA A 122 -3.33 27.94 10.45
N HIS A 123 -2.02 27.75 10.55
CA HIS A 123 -1.19 27.29 9.42
C HIS A 123 -0.66 25.86 9.54
N TYR A 124 -0.82 25.19 10.67
CA TYR A 124 -0.19 23.89 10.89
C TYR A 124 -1.14 22.83 11.44
N TYR A 125 -0.84 21.57 11.12
CA TYR A 125 -1.29 20.44 11.93
C TYR A 125 -0.41 20.32 13.17
N GLY A 126 -0.90 19.70 14.24
CA GLY A 126 -0.18 19.62 15.50
C GLY A 126 -0.34 18.24 16.11
N ILE A 127 0.79 17.62 16.49
CA ILE A 127 0.83 16.39 17.27
C ILE A 127 1.42 16.66 18.66
N GLU A 128 0.76 16.14 19.68
CA GLU A 128 1.20 16.20 21.07
C GLU A 128 1.69 14.82 21.51
N ILE A 129 3.01 14.68 21.72
CA ILE A 129 3.64 13.41 22.06
C ILE A 129 3.78 13.30 23.58
N GLU A 130 3.20 12.25 24.17
CA GLU A 130 3.25 12.04 25.61
C GLU A 130 4.70 11.82 26.09
N ASN A 131 5.27 12.84 26.74
CA ASN A 131 6.61 12.82 27.30
C ASN A 131 6.75 13.93 28.36
N LEU A 132 7.58 13.70 29.39
CA LEU A 132 7.88 14.70 30.42
C LEU A 132 8.73 15.88 29.93
N GLY A 133 9.43 15.74 28.80
CA GLY A 133 10.23 16.82 28.21
C GLY A 133 11.52 17.18 28.96
N ASN A 134 11.86 16.42 30.00
CA ASN A 134 12.95 16.72 30.94
C ASN A 134 14.30 16.07 30.57
N GLY A 135 14.39 15.46 29.38
CA GLY A 135 15.58 14.73 28.90
C GLY A 135 15.86 13.39 29.60
N ARG A 136 15.02 12.98 30.55
CA ARG A 136 15.14 11.69 31.28
C ARG A 136 14.05 10.69 30.92
N ASP A 137 12.90 11.18 30.47
CA ASP A 137 11.81 10.36 29.97
C ASP A 137 12.06 9.99 28.49
N PRO A 138 12.39 8.72 28.18
CA PRO A 138 12.67 8.33 26.80
C PRO A 138 11.40 8.35 25.95
N TYR A 139 11.57 8.55 24.66
CA TYR A 139 10.56 8.24 23.66
C TYR A 139 10.74 6.76 23.28
N PRO A 140 9.80 5.85 23.61
CA PRO A 140 9.89 4.47 23.15
C PRO A 140 9.97 4.41 21.62
N ALA A 141 10.69 3.43 21.08
CA ALA A 141 10.87 3.29 19.63
C ALA A 141 9.54 3.29 18.86
N ALA A 142 8.53 2.59 19.37
CA ALA A 142 7.18 2.57 18.77
C ALA A 142 6.48 3.94 18.82
N GLN A 143 6.73 4.76 19.85
CA GLN A 143 6.18 6.12 19.92
C GLN A 143 6.89 7.04 18.93
N TYR A 144 8.21 6.97 18.85
CA TYR A 144 8.99 7.78 17.92
C TYR A 144 8.68 7.42 16.45
N ASP A 145 8.68 6.12 16.12
CA ASP A 145 8.28 5.60 14.80
C ASP A 145 6.90 6.10 14.38
N ALA A 146 5.90 6.04 15.28
CA ALA A 146 4.56 6.53 15.01
C ALA A 146 4.50 8.05 14.77
N ALA A 147 5.34 8.84 15.45
CA ALA A 147 5.45 10.27 15.20
C ALA A 147 6.03 10.57 13.82
N VAL A 148 7.09 9.85 13.41
CA VAL A 148 7.69 9.97 12.08
C VAL A 148 6.68 9.59 10.99
N ARG A 149 5.96 8.46 11.15
CA ARG A 149 4.89 8.06 10.23
C ARG A 149 3.76 9.09 10.17
N TRP A 150 3.37 9.66 11.30
CA TRP A 150 2.33 10.70 11.33
C TRP A 150 2.74 11.94 10.53
N ALA A 151 3.97 12.41 10.68
CA ALA A 151 4.49 13.54 9.91
C ALA A 151 4.61 13.20 8.41
N ALA A 152 5.21 12.05 8.08
CA ALA A 152 5.35 11.59 6.70
C ALA A 152 3.99 11.43 5.98
N ALA A 153 2.98 10.90 6.67
CA ALA A 153 1.63 10.74 6.11
C ALA A 153 1.01 12.07 5.66
N ILE A 154 1.15 13.11 6.49
CA ILE A 154 0.60 14.44 6.21
C ILE A 154 1.42 15.13 5.12
N CYS A 155 2.76 15.08 5.21
CA CYS A 155 3.63 15.63 4.17
C CYS A 155 3.32 14.99 2.81
N ARG A 156 3.25 13.65 2.74
CA ARG A 156 2.92 12.90 1.51
C ARG A 156 1.54 13.28 0.95
N ALA A 157 0.55 13.50 1.81
CA ALA A 157 -0.80 13.89 1.38
C ALA A 157 -0.86 15.30 0.77
N HIS A 158 0.06 16.20 1.16
CA HIS A 158 0.18 17.55 0.60
C HIS A 158 1.29 17.70 -0.43
N SER A 159 2.02 16.62 -0.73
CA SER A 159 3.25 16.64 -1.55
C SER A 159 4.33 17.57 -1.00
N TRP A 160 4.49 17.59 0.33
CA TRP A 160 5.56 18.29 1.03
C TRP A 160 6.77 17.38 1.29
N SER A 161 7.95 17.98 1.45
CA SER A 161 9.16 17.36 1.99
C SER A 161 9.14 17.32 3.53
N ALA A 162 10.18 16.73 4.14
CA ALA A 162 10.35 16.82 5.59
C ALA A 162 10.62 18.25 6.09
N ASP A 163 10.98 19.21 5.24
CA ASP A 163 11.22 20.60 5.65
C ASP A 163 9.91 21.34 6.00
N SER A 164 8.75 20.75 5.68
CA SER A 164 7.45 21.18 6.21
C SER A 164 7.19 20.73 7.66
N VAL A 165 8.15 20.03 8.29
CA VAL A 165 8.07 19.54 9.68
C VAL A 165 8.89 20.42 10.61
N ILE A 166 8.23 21.06 11.57
CA ILE A 166 8.87 21.98 12.52
C ILE A 166 8.60 21.55 13.97
N GLY A 167 9.60 21.65 14.84
CA GLY A 167 9.41 21.54 16.29
C GLY A 167 8.86 22.84 16.87
N HIS A 168 8.06 22.78 17.94
CA HIS A 168 7.52 24.01 18.55
C HIS A 168 8.62 25.02 18.93
N LYS A 169 9.74 24.53 19.46
CA LYS A 169 10.96 25.29 19.79
C LYS A 169 11.65 25.96 18.60
N GLU A 170 11.39 25.49 17.39
CA GLU A 170 11.94 26.06 16.16
C GLU A 170 11.02 27.18 15.63
N GLY A 171 9.72 27.12 15.95
CA GLY A 171 8.75 28.15 15.56
C GLY A 171 8.72 29.38 16.48
N THR A 172 9.08 29.23 17.76
CA THR A 172 8.97 30.28 18.79
C THR A 172 10.09 30.19 19.83
N ARG A 173 10.47 31.34 20.42
CA ARG A 173 11.44 31.40 21.53
C ARG A 173 10.83 31.03 22.89
N ARG A 174 9.50 30.94 22.97
CA ARG A 174 8.76 30.74 24.23
C ARG A 174 8.73 29.29 24.69
N LYS A 175 9.19 28.37 23.83
CA LYS A 175 8.97 26.93 23.94
C LYS A 175 10.26 26.16 23.72
N ILE A 176 10.32 24.97 24.30
CA ILE A 176 11.49 24.08 24.26
C ILE A 176 11.17 22.71 23.67
N ASP A 177 9.91 22.42 23.40
CA ASP A 177 9.43 21.14 22.89
C ASP A 177 9.55 21.05 21.36
N PRO A 178 9.71 19.84 20.79
CA PRO A 178 9.93 18.57 21.47
C PRO A 178 11.39 18.46 21.96
N SER A 179 11.66 17.54 22.88
CA SER A 179 12.98 17.44 23.52
C SER A 179 14.01 16.63 22.72
N PHE A 180 13.60 15.97 21.63
CA PHE A 180 14.51 15.28 20.71
C PHE A 180 15.06 16.21 19.61
N ASP A 181 16.06 15.72 18.88
CA ASP A 181 16.67 16.41 17.75
C ASP A 181 15.72 16.43 16.54
N MET A 182 15.37 17.63 16.11
CA MET A 182 14.47 17.82 14.97
C MET A 182 15.16 17.61 13.63
N ASP A 183 16.48 17.77 13.54
CA ASP A 183 17.22 17.50 12.31
C ASP A 183 17.25 15.99 12.04
N GLN A 184 17.46 15.18 13.09
CA GLN A 184 17.32 13.73 12.98
C GLN A 184 15.88 13.33 12.66
N PHE A 185 14.90 13.93 13.33
CA PHE A 185 13.48 13.65 13.05
C PHE A 185 13.11 13.92 11.59
N ARG A 186 13.56 15.05 11.02
CA ARG A 186 13.34 15.36 9.60
C ARG A 186 14.03 14.36 8.67
N LYS A 187 15.26 13.93 8.97
CA LYS A 187 15.93 12.86 8.19
C LYS A 187 15.12 11.56 8.20
N ASP A 188 14.58 11.18 9.34
CA ASP A 188 13.76 9.97 9.46
C ASP A 188 12.43 10.10 8.70
N VAL A 189 11.86 11.31 8.63
CA VAL A 189 10.67 11.61 7.80
C VAL A 189 11.03 11.53 6.32
N ASP A 190 12.13 12.16 5.89
CA ASP A 190 12.59 12.12 4.50
C ASP A 190 12.86 10.70 4.02
N GLU A 191 13.52 9.88 4.85
CA GLU A 191 13.75 8.46 4.55
C GLU A 191 12.44 7.72 4.28
N ARG A 192 11.40 7.97 5.07
CA ARG A 192 10.08 7.40 4.81
C ARG A 192 9.43 7.94 3.54
N LEU A 193 9.55 9.24 3.29
CA LEU A 193 8.99 9.86 2.09
C LEU A 193 9.61 9.29 0.81
N ALA A 194 10.88 8.88 0.86
CA ALA A 194 11.59 8.20 -0.23
C ALA A 194 11.05 6.78 -0.56
N HIS A 195 10.26 6.19 0.33
CA HIS A 195 9.69 4.84 0.19
C HIS A 195 8.16 4.89 0.02
N PRO A 196 7.54 3.80 -0.49
CA PRO A 196 6.08 3.68 -0.49
C PRO A 196 5.49 3.84 0.90
N ALA A 197 4.30 4.45 0.97
CA ALA A 197 3.60 4.64 2.23
C ALA A 197 3.40 3.31 2.96
N GLY A 198 3.72 3.30 4.26
CA GLY A 198 3.63 2.10 5.11
C GLY A 198 4.94 1.34 5.25
N TRP A 199 5.97 1.65 4.46
CA TRP A 199 7.30 1.06 4.56
C TRP A 199 7.89 1.15 5.99
N THR A 200 8.65 0.12 6.35
CA THR A 200 9.39 0.03 7.62
C THR A 200 10.85 -0.28 7.30
N PRO A 201 11.82 0.38 7.96
CA PRO A 201 13.22 0.00 7.85
C PRO A 201 13.43 -1.48 8.18
N GLY A 202 14.04 -2.22 7.27
CA GLY A 202 14.27 -3.67 7.40
C GLY A 202 13.14 -4.55 6.88
N ASP A 203 11.97 -3.99 6.54
CA ASP A 203 10.95 -4.65 5.72
C ASP A 203 11.30 -4.40 4.24
N GLU A 204 12.42 -4.95 3.75
CA GLU A 204 12.56 -5.11 2.31
C GLU A 204 11.52 -6.15 1.86
N PRO A 205 10.74 -5.89 0.79
CA PRO A 205 9.87 -6.91 0.25
C PRO A 205 10.74 -8.13 -0.10
N ASP A 206 10.36 -9.31 0.42
CA ASP A 206 11.05 -10.55 0.12
C ASP A 206 11.27 -10.64 -1.40
N GLN A 207 12.52 -10.86 -1.81
CA GLN A 207 12.88 -11.02 -3.24
C GLN A 207 12.03 -12.10 -3.93
N GLU A 208 11.37 -12.99 -3.17
CA GLU A 208 10.40 -13.97 -3.65
C GLU A 208 9.24 -13.37 -4.45
N GLU A 209 8.77 -12.14 -4.19
CA GLU A 209 7.68 -11.53 -4.99
C GLU A 209 8.16 -10.96 -6.34
N THR A 210 9.47 -10.78 -6.52
CA THR A 210 10.03 -10.23 -7.77
C THR A 210 10.49 -11.31 -8.76
N VAL A 211 10.72 -12.54 -8.29
CA VAL A 211 11.10 -13.67 -9.15
C VAL A 211 9.87 -14.48 -9.54
N PRO A 212 9.74 -14.91 -10.81
CA PRO A 212 8.64 -15.76 -11.20
C PRO A 212 8.73 -17.12 -10.51
N HIS A 213 7.58 -17.64 -10.10
CA HIS A 213 7.43 -19.06 -9.80
C HIS A 213 7.50 -19.87 -11.09
N THR A 214 7.99 -21.10 -10.99
CA THR A 214 8.01 -22.04 -12.11
C THR A 214 6.72 -22.84 -12.19
N LEU A 215 6.19 -22.98 -13.39
CA LEU A 215 5.11 -23.89 -13.71
C LEU A 215 5.75 -25.13 -14.34
N GLY A 216 5.72 -26.26 -13.64
CA GLY A 216 6.40 -27.48 -14.07
C GLY A 216 5.63 -28.72 -13.67
N ARG A 217 4.63 -29.10 -14.48
CA ARG A 217 3.79 -30.28 -14.21
C ARG A 217 3.97 -31.35 -15.27
N TYR A 218 3.73 -32.60 -14.92
CA TYR A 218 3.93 -33.75 -15.82
C TYR A 218 2.92 -34.85 -15.53
N GLU A 219 2.35 -35.43 -16.57
CA GLU A 219 1.36 -36.50 -16.50
C GLU A 219 1.62 -37.52 -17.62
N THR A 220 1.48 -38.81 -17.30
CA THR A 220 1.63 -39.94 -18.24
C THR A 220 0.41 -40.85 -18.26
N ALA A 221 -0.67 -40.47 -17.60
CA ALA A 221 -1.92 -41.19 -17.69
C ALA A 221 -2.48 -41.11 -19.12
N ASP A 222 -2.78 -42.26 -19.71
CA ASP A 222 -3.46 -42.36 -20.98
C ASP A 222 -4.84 -41.71 -20.92
N ARG A 223 -5.13 -40.83 -21.87
CA ARG A 223 -6.40 -40.10 -21.95
C ARG A 223 -6.99 -40.18 -23.35
N PRO A 224 -8.14 -40.84 -23.52
CA PRO A 224 -8.80 -40.89 -24.81
C PRO A 224 -9.40 -39.53 -25.17
N LEU A 225 -9.27 -39.12 -26.42
CA LEU A 225 -9.99 -38.01 -27.02
C LEU A 225 -10.96 -38.51 -28.07
N THR A 226 -12.23 -38.22 -27.87
CA THR A 226 -13.28 -38.45 -28.87
C THR A 226 -13.24 -37.34 -29.92
N PRO A 227 -13.35 -37.67 -31.23
CA PRO A 227 -13.47 -36.69 -32.30
C PRO A 227 -14.48 -35.58 -31.99
N GLY A 228 -14.07 -34.33 -32.23
CA GLY A 228 -14.91 -33.13 -32.09
C GLY A 228 -15.34 -32.76 -30.67
N LYS A 229 -14.91 -33.51 -29.64
CA LYS A 229 -15.25 -33.23 -28.25
C LYS A 229 -14.13 -32.51 -27.51
N TRP A 230 -14.37 -31.24 -27.19
CA TRP A 230 -13.51 -30.48 -26.28
C TRP A 230 -13.42 -31.15 -24.91
N THR A 231 -12.19 -31.45 -24.51
CA THR A 231 -11.89 -32.13 -23.25
C THR A 231 -10.95 -31.27 -22.43
N THR A 232 -11.38 -30.88 -21.22
CA THR A 232 -10.46 -30.26 -20.25
C THR A 232 -9.44 -31.28 -19.80
N LEU A 233 -8.17 -30.95 -20.01
CA LEU A 233 -7.06 -31.87 -19.81
C LEU A 233 -6.34 -31.52 -18.51
N PRO A 234 -6.50 -32.31 -17.44
CA PRO A 234 -5.72 -32.10 -16.23
C PRO A 234 -4.28 -32.55 -16.47
N ILE A 235 -3.34 -31.72 -16.02
CA ILE A 235 -1.91 -31.99 -16.04
C ILE A 235 -1.46 -31.84 -14.59
N GLU A 236 -1.43 -32.97 -13.86
CA GLU A 236 -1.21 -32.98 -12.40
C GLU A 236 -2.21 -32.05 -11.67
N GLY A 237 -3.48 -32.13 -12.09
CA GLY A 237 -4.58 -31.28 -11.61
C GLY A 237 -5.28 -30.52 -12.74
N VAL A 238 -6.58 -30.26 -12.56
CA VAL A 238 -7.38 -29.49 -13.53
C VAL A 238 -7.06 -28.00 -13.49
N ASP A 239 -6.84 -27.47 -12.29
CA ASP A 239 -6.53 -26.06 -12.06
C ASP A 239 -5.02 -25.84 -12.15
N LEU A 240 -4.59 -25.22 -13.25
CA LEU A 240 -3.18 -25.07 -13.61
C LEU A 240 -2.52 -23.89 -12.89
N LEU A 241 -3.24 -22.78 -12.72
CA LEU A 241 -2.86 -21.62 -11.92
C LEU A 241 -4.09 -21.04 -11.23
N THR A 242 -3.89 -20.27 -10.16
CA THR A 242 -4.94 -19.49 -9.48
C THR A 242 -4.37 -18.14 -9.09
N GLY A 243 -5.07 -17.06 -9.44
CA GLY A 243 -4.70 -15.70 -9.02
C GLY A 243 -3.35 -15.17 -9.50
N ALA A 244 -2.84 -15.64 -10.64
CA ALA A 244 -1.58 -15.13 -11.19
C ALA A 244 -1.75 -13.73 -11.81
N ARG A 245 -1.03 -12.74 -11.28
CA ARG A 245 -0.97 -11.36 -11.83
C ARG A 245 -0.36 -11.32 -13.23
N ALA A 246 0.52 -12.26 -13.53
CA ALA A 246 1.03 -12.52 -14.86
C ALA A 246 1.42 -14.00 -14.99
N TYR A 247 1.29 -14.58 -16.19
CA TYR A 247 1.80 -15.90 -16.50
C TYR A 247 2.24 -16.02 -17.97
N GLN A 248 3.14 -16.96 -18.19
CA GLN A 248 3.44 -17.58 -19.48
C GLN A 248 3.32 -19.09 -19.29
N ALA A 249 2.48 -19.76 -20.07
CA ALA A 249 2.22 -21.18 -19.95
C ALA A 249 2.25 -21.87 -21.33
N MET A 250 2.85 -23.05 -21.35
CA MET A 250 2.90 -23.96 -22.50
C MET A 250 2.42 -25.34 -22.07
N ALA A 251 1.35 -25.83 -22.69
CA ALA A 251 0.94 -27.23 -22.60
C ALA A 251 1.56 -28.01 -23.77
N GLN A 252 2.30 -29.07 -23.47
CA GLN A 252 2.87 -29.99 -24.45
C GLN A 252 2.18 -31.34 -24.31
N ILE A 253 1.65 -31.88 -25.40
CA ILE A 253 0.97 -33.17 -25.39
C ILE A 253 1.57 -34.10 -26.43
N THR A 254 1.68 -35.38 -26.07
CA THR A 254 2.04 -36.46 -26.98
C THR A 254 0.83 -37.33 -27.20
N ALA A 255 0.49 -37.56 -28.47
CA ALA A 255 -0.61 -38.43 -28.86
C ALA A 255 -0.28 -39.12 -30.18
N GLU A 256 -0.88 -40.27 -30.43
CA GLU A 256 -0.84 -40.91 -31.76
C GLU A 256 -2.02 -40.40 -32.57
N LEU A 257 -1.72 -39.62 -33.62
CA LEU A 257 -2.73 -39.07 -34.53
C LEU A 257 -2.58 -39.71 -35.91
N PRO A 258 -3.68 -39.95 -36.63
CA PRO A 258 -3.62 -40.18 -38.07
C PRO A 258 -2.94 -39.00 -38.76
N ASP A 259 -2.13 -39.30 -39.77
CA ASP A 259 -1.48 -38.29 -40.60
C ASP A 259 -2.52 -37.34 -41.22
N GLY A 260 -2.28 -36.03 -41.14
CA GLY A 260 -3.21 -35.00 -41.60
C GLY A 260 -4.39 -34.68 -40.67
N ALA A 261 -4.60 -35.46 -39.60
CA ALA A 261 -5.60 -35.11 -38.60
C ALA A 261 -5.16 -33.88 -37.79
N THR A 262 -6.06 -33.26 -37.05
CA THR A 262 -5.78 -31.97 -36.39
C THR A 262 -6.03 -32.03 -34.89
N LEU A 263 -5.14 -31.41 -34.13
CA LEU A 263 -5.24 -31.25 -32.70
C LEU A 263 -5.33 -29.75 -32.37
N GLN A 264 -6.44 -29.35 -31.78
CA GLN A 264 -6.67 -27.99 -31.34
C GLN A 264 -6.55 -27.92 -29.83
N GLY A 265 -6.02 -26.81 -29.32
CA GLY A 265 -5.84 -26.60 -27.89
C GLY A 265 -5.93 -25.14 -27.52
N ARG A 266 -6.45 -24.87 -26.32
CA ARG A 266 -6.54 -23.51 -25.78
C ARG A 266 -6.55 -23.52 -24.26
N PHE A 267 -6.12 -22.40 -23.70
CA PHE A 267 -6.30 -22.11 -22.29
C PHE A 267 -7.62 -21.37 -22.07
N TYR A 268 -8.17 -21.49 -20.87
CA TYR A 268 -9.35 -20.72 -20.46
C TYR A 268 -9.31 -20.40 -18.97
N HIS A 269 -9.96 -19.30 -18.61
CA HIS A 269 -10.17 -18.88 -17.22
C HIS A 269 -11.50 -19.42 -16.76
N TYR A 270 -11.50 -20.12 -15.63
CA TYR A 270 -12.69 -20.60 -14.96
C TYR A 270 -12.98 -19.71 -13.76
N ARG A 271 -14.14 -19.06 -13.77
CA ARG A 271 -14.54 -18.09 -12.75
C ARG A 271 -15.34 -18.74 -11.64
N THR A 272 -15.43 -18.06 -10.50
CA THR A 272 -16.19 -18.52 -9.33
C THR A 272 -17.69 -18.62 -9.57
N ASP A 273 -18.23 -17.83 -10.49
CA ASP A 273 -19.63 -17.89 -10.93
C ASP A 273 -19.91 -19.03 -11.94
N GLY A 274 -18.89 -19.83 -12.28
CA GLY A 274 -18.96 -20.91 -13.25
C GLY A 274 -18.86 -20.45 -14.72
N SER A 275 -18.80 -19.15 -14.99
CA SER A 275 -18.53 -18.63 -16.33
C SER A 275 -17.08 -18.88 -16.73
N ARG A 276 -16.82 -18.78 -18.04
CA ARG A 276 -15.45 -18.92 -18.57
C ARG A 276 -15.10 -17.84 -19.57
N TRP A 277 -13.84 -17.47 -19.59
CA TRP A 277 -13.22 -16.75 -20.71
C TRP A 277 -12.26 -17.69 -21.42
N THR A 278 -12.38 -17.80 -22.74
CA THR A 278 -11.56 -18.70 -23.56
C THR A 278 -10.52 -17.91 -24.33
N ALA A 279 -9.26 -18.32 -24.24
CA ALA A 279 -8.20 -17.74 -25.04
C ALA A 279 -8.33 -18.12 -26.53
N GLY A 280 -7.51 -17.48 -27.36
CA GLY A 280 -7.33 -17.84 -28.75
C GLY A 280 -6.95 -19.31 -28.91
N LEU A 281 -7.42 -19.92 -30.00
CA LEU A 281 -7.18 -21.30 -30.33
C LEU A 281 -5.83 -21.46 -31.04
N SER A 282 -5.09 -22.51 -30.68
CA SER A 282 -3.91 -22.95 -31.40
C SER A 282 -4.18 -24.32 -32.01
N GLU A 283 -3.65 -24.54 -33.21
CA GLU A 283 -3.85 -25.75 -34.00
C GLU A 283 -2.51 -26.39 -34.33
N ARG A 284 -2.46 -27.73 -34.30
CA ARG A 284 -1.29 -28.55 -34.64
C ARG A 284 -1.75 -29.72 -35.50
N GLN A 285 -0.97 -30.03 -36.54
CA GLN A 285 -1.25 -31.18 -37.41
C GLN A 285 -0.66 -32.47 -36.82
N GLY A 286 -1.40 -33.56 -37.02
CA GLY A 286 -0.95 -34.92 -36.77
C GLY A 286 0.11 -35.33 -37.79
N THR A 287 1.03 -36.18 -37.35
CA THR A 287 2.12 -36.73 -38.14
C THR A 287 2.10 -38.25 -38.03
N ALA A 288 2.60 -38.96 -39.04
CA ALA A 288 2.78 -40.41 -38.94
C ALA A 288 3.57 -40.81 -37.68
N GLY A 289 2.99 -41.69 -36.85
CA GLY A 289 3.54 -42.10 -35.56
C GLY A 289 3.04 -41.23 -34.40
N SER A 290 3.95 -40.82 -33.50
CA SER A 290 3.60 -39.91 -32.40
C SER A 290 3.68 -38.45 -32.84
N THR A 291 2.66 -37.68 -32.46
CA THR A 291 2.61 -36.22 -32.60
C THR A 291 2.96 -35.55 -31.29
N PHE A 292 3.78 -34.51 -31.35
CA PHE A 292 4.22 -33.72 -30.19
C PHE A 292 3.72 -32.28 -30.35
N ALA A 293 2.56 -31.98 -29.79
CA ALA A 293 1.86 -30.71 -29.97
C ALA A 293 2.08 -29.78 -28.76
N ASP A 294 2.39 -28.52 -29.03
CA ASP A 294 2.58 -27.46 -28.04
C ASP A 294 1.51 -26.35 -28.18
N PHE A 295 0.99 -25.86 -27.07
CA PHE A 295 -0.02 -24.81 -27.02
C PHE A 295 0.40 -23.77 -26.00
N HIS A 296 0.46 -22.50 -26.40
CA HIS A 296 0.98 -21.42 -25.56
C HIS A 296 -0.10 -20.42 -25.21
N ASN A 297 0.00 -19.86 -24.01
CA ASN A 297 -0.78 -18.70 -23.62
C ASN A 297 -0.05 -17.87 -22.58
N SER A 298 -0.26 -16.55 -22.62
CA SER A 298 0.18 -15.63 -21.59
C SER A 298 -0.97 -14.69 -21.23
N GLY A 299 -0.94 -14.18 -20.01
CA GLY A 299 -1.99 -13.29 -19.52
C GLY A 299 -1.95 -13.12 -18.01
N SER A 300 -3.09 -12.74 -17.45
CA SER A 300 -3.33 -12.64 -16.01
C SER A 300 -4.68 -13.28 -15.68
N ILE A 301 -4.85 -13.72 -14.43
CA ILE A 301 -6.11 -14.26 -13.90
C ILE A 301 -6.40 -13.58 -12.56
N ALA A 302 -7.66 -13.23 -12.32
CA ALA A 302 -8.03 -12.61 -11.04
C ALA A 302 -7.75 -13.57 -9.87
N ALA A 303 -7.58 -13.03 -8.66
CA ALA A 303 -7.19 -13.78 -7.46
C ALA A 303 -8.00 -15.06 -7.22
N THR A 304 -9.28 -15.06 -7.60
CA THR A 304 -10.22 -16.17 -7.41
C THR A 304 -10.46 -17.02 -8.67
N GLU A 305 -9.90 -16.63 -9.81
CA GLU A 305 -10.04 -17.33 -11.09
C GLU A 305 -8.96 -18.41 -11.26
N LYS A 306 -9.29 -19.42 -12.05
CA LYS A 306 -8.43 -20.59 -12.31
C LYS A 306 -8.07 -20.68 -13.78
N LEU A 307 -6.80 -20.85 -14.10
CA LEU A 307 -6.36 -21.17 -15.47
C LEU A 307 -6.50 -22.68 -15.71
N ARG A 308 -7.07 -23.07 -16.84
CA ARG A 308 -7.22 -24.46 -17.28
C ARG A 308 -6.86 -24.61 -18.75
N PHE A 309 -6.60 -25.84 -19.18
CA PHE A 309 -6.31 -26.18 -20.57
C PHE A 309 -7.33 -27.21 -21.09
N GLU A 310 -7.77 -27.04 -22.33
CA GLU A 310 -8.61 -28.00 -23.03
C GLU A 310 -8.09 -28.24 -24.45
N THR A 311 -8.36 -29.44 -24.96
CA THR A 311 -7.96 -29.86 -26.30
C THR A 311 -9.08 -30.63 -26.99
N CYS A 312 -9.05 -30.63 -28.31
CA CYS A 312 -10.00 -31.32 -29.18
C CYS A 312 -9.26 -31.91 -30.38
N TYR A 313 -9.61 -33.13 -30.74
CA TYR A 313 -9.10 -33.85 -31.90
C TYR A 313 -10.12 -33.81 -33.03
N TRP A 314 -9.65 -33.57 -34.26
CA TRP A 314 -10.44 -33.63 -35.48
C TRP A 314 -9.79 -34.62 -36.47
N PRO A 315 -10.49 -35.68 -36.88
CA PRO A 315 -9.99 -36.61 -37.89
C PRO A 315 -9.92 -35.96 -39.28
N VAL A 316 -9.19 -36.62 -40.19
CA VAL A 316 -9.13 -36.21 -41.61
C VAL A 316 -10.50 -36.37 -42.25
N GLU A 317 -11.09 -37.55 -42.12
CA GLU A 317 -12.43 -37.86 -42.61
C GLU A 317 -13.46 -37.45 -41.55
N THR A 318 -14.41 -36.59 -41.92
CA THR A 318 -15.35 -35.98 -40.98
C THR A 318 -16.31 -36.97 -40.29
N ASP A 319 -16.46 -38.17 -40.84
CA ASP A 319 -17.29 -39.24 -40.30
C ASP A 319 -16.51 -40.25 -39.43
N ASP A 320 -15.18 -40.17 -39.36
CA ASP A 320 -14.36 -41.05 -38.51
C ASP A 320 -14.62 -40.76 -37.02
N GLN A 321 -15.13 -41.75 -36.30
CA GLN A 321 -15.46 -41.65 -34.88
C GLN A 321 -14.40 -42.28 -33.96
N ARG A 322 -13.26 -42.73 -34.50
CA ARG A 322 -12.20 -43.37 -33.70
C ARG A 322 -11.58 -42.36 -32.74
N SER A 323 -11.49 -42.76 -31.47
CA SER A 323 -10.77 -41.97 -30.47
C SER A 323 -9.27 -42.15 -30.63
N ILE A 324 -8.52 -41.08 -30.33
CA ILE A 324 -7.06 -41.14 -30.17
C ILE A 324 -6.71 -41.15 -28.68
N THR A 325 -5.45 -41.42 -28.35
CA THR A 325 -4.97 -41.40 -26.97
C THR A 325 -3.85 -40.40 -26.80
N ILE A 326 -4.00 -39.49 -25.84
CA ILE A 326 -2.88 -38.72 -25.28
C ILE A 326 -2.15 -39.63 -24.30
N THR A 327 -0.84 -39.80 -24.50
CA THR A 327 0.02 -40.65 -23.66
C THR A 327 0.86 -39.83 -22.69
N THR A 328 1.20 -38.58 -23.04
CA THR A 328 1.87 -37.67 -22.10
C THR A 328 1.34 -36.25 -22.21
N SER A 329 1.36 -35.54 -21.08
CA SER A 329 1.03 -34.12 -21.01
C SER A 329 1.99 -33.41 -20.07
N ARG A 330 2.53 -32.26 -20.49
CA ARG A 330 3.46 -31.46 -19.72
C ARG A 330 2.98 -30.03 -19.69
N LEU A 331 3.18 -29.38 -18.56
CA LEU A 331 2.97 -27.95 -18.43
C LEU A 331 4.29 -27.30 -18.05
N ARG A 332 4.66 -26.26 -18.79
CA ARG A 332 5.88 -25.47 -18.58
C ARG A 332 5.54 -23.99 -18.58
N GLY A 333 6.23 -23.20 -17.77
CA GLY A 333 5.95 -21.78 -17.72
C GLY A 333 6.54 -21.05 -16.53
N LEU A 334 6.22 -19.77 -16.46
CA LEU A 334 6.56 -18.85 -15.38
C LEU A 334 5.30 -18.10 -14.96
N TYR A 335 5.15 -17.78 -13.68
CA TYR A 335 4.04 -16.97 -13.20
C TYR A 335 4.39 -16.13 -11.97
N TRP A 336 3.66 -15.03 -11.80
CA TRP A 336 3.78 -14.09 -10.69
C TRP A 336 2.47 -14.03 -9.92
N LYS A 337 2.53 -13.95 -8.59
CA LYS A 337 1.37 -13.78 -7.70
C LYS A 337 1.13 -12.32 -7.31
#